data_AF-A9U519-F1
#
_entry.id   AF-A9U519-F1
#
_cell.length_a   1.000
_cell.length_b   1.000
_cell.length_c   1.000
_cell.angle_alpha   90.00
_cell.angle_beta   90.00
_cell.angle_gamma   90.00
#
_symmetry.space_group_name_H-M   'P 1'
#
loop_
_entity.id
_entity.type
_entity.pdbx_description
1 polymer ?
#
loop_
_entity_poly.entity_id
_entity_poly.type
_entity_poly.pdbx_seq_one_letter_code
_entity_poly.pdbx_strand_id
1 'polypeptide(L)'
;MLVVAIFKLLSKLRKKKHDGIISHNRHWMNLMNTAITYGEWSYAAGMLHSDKGLDEAQHYDEAYVQGKLRELQLRRSEGTIEEILFSLRADLFRHLGNMCNPHLHRYRREVPAAIRDYIKEVGNHLQAVYEMDVEEFSLEEKLTFMTETRQRLGRTALVFSGHVALGTFHSSVFRTLVEHQLLPSVVVGSNLGAIVASIATTRTSSELQHFFDDPSVPMDFYEKLSTVYVAAYRLRTHDAKPYEIEKLQDSMQELLGDLTFEEAFDLSGRILGISLPACPISHLPAQFLNYLASPHVVIWSAVAVSCVPPTGLLHRPELMIKDRFDRIVPYIPPTKVTSLEARNETSLETQIAFQQVRELFNVNHFIVSQASPYIAPWLHFKETTEERSPLISKLVNMMEMEVRHRCAQVLDMGIRLRGLTSVCAQMWEGDINIVLPITFSQVKLQLHKNDDPSPDDLRKAAMAGRRCTWAKLSAIQASCSIEFKLDEYINELQRRER
;
A
#
# COMPACT_ATOMS: atom_id res chain seq x y z
N MET A 1 38.45 -40.13 25.64
CA MET A 1 37.63 -39.54 26.73
C MET A 1 37.74 -38.02 26.80
N LEU A 2 38.94 -37.42 26.88
CA LEU A 2 39.13 -35.97 27.00
C LEU A 2 38.59 -35.14 25.81
N VAL A 3 38.83 -35.59 24.57
CA VAL A 3 38.37 -34.89 23.35
C VAL A 3 36.84 -34.84 23.25
N VAL A 4 36.15 -35.93 23.65
CA VAL A 4 34.69 -35.99 23.68
C VAL A 4 34.11 -35.07 24.76
N ALA A 5 34.80 -34.93 25.90
CA ALA A 5 34.40 -34.01 26.96
C ALA A 5 34.56 -32.54 26.53
N ILE A 6 35.67 -32.20 25.85
CA ILE A 6 35.90 -30.86 25.30
C ILE A 6 34.86 -30.53 24.22
N PHE A 7 34.52 -31.48 23.33
CA PHE A 7 33.50 -31.29 22.31
C PHE A 7 32.09 -31.11 22.93
N LYS A 8 31.77 -31.86 24.00
CA LYS A 8 30.53 -31.67 24.77
C LYS A 8 30.49 -30.33 25.51
N LEU A 9 31.62 -29.84 26.02
CA LEU A 9 31.71 -28.53 26.68
C LEU A 9 31.56 -27.39 25.68
N LEU A 10 32.26 -27.47 24.53
CA LEU A 10 32.17 -26.51 23.44
C LEU A 10 30.76 -26.47 22.83
N SER A 11 30.12 -27.62 22.62
CA SER A 11 28.73 -27.68 22.15
C SER A 11 27.75 -27.11 23.17
N LYS A 12 27.93 -27.35 24.48
CA LYS A 12 27.14 -26.71 25.54
C LYS A 12 27.34 -25.19 25.59
N LEU A 13 28.59 -24.71 25.47
CA LEU A 13 28.89 -23.28 25.44
C LEU A 13 28.32 -22.61 24.19
N ARG A 14 28.41 -23.28 23.03
CA ARG A 14 27.82 -22.82 21.76
C ARG A 14 26.29 -22.78 21.84
N LYS A 15 25.67 -23.79 22.46
CA LYS A 15 24.22 -23.81 22.73
C LYS A 15 23.81 -22.69 23.70
N LYS A 16 24.54 -22.49 24.80
CA LYS A 16 24.26 -21.41 25.76
C LYS A 16 24.43 -20.02 25.14
N LYS A 17 25.45 -19.82 24.29
CA LYS A 17 25.64 -18.59 23.50
C LYS A 17 24.48 -18.39 22.52
N HIS A 18 24.07 -19.44 21.82
CA HIS A 18 22.94 -19.40 20.88
C HIS A 18 21.61 -19.10 21.58
N ASP A 19 21.33 -19.76 22.71
CA ASP A 19 20.14 -19.52 23.53
C ASP A 19 20.12 -18.09 24.10
N GLY A 20 21.28 -17.56 24.48
CA GLY A 20 21.45 -16.16 24.91
C GLY A 20 21.12 -15.15 23.81
N ILE A 21 21.63 -15.37 22.59
CA ILE A 21 21.34 -14.54 21.41
C ILE A 21 19.84 -14.62 21.05
N ILE A 22 19.23 -15.79 21.12
CA ILE A 22 17.78 -15.96 20.87
C ILE A 22 16.95 -15.18 21.89
N SER A 23 17.32 -15.25 23.17
CA SER A 23 16.65 -14.50 24.24
C SER A 23 16.79 -12.98 24.04
N HIS A 24 17.99 -12.52 23.67
CA HIS A 24 18.27 -11.11 23.40
C HIS A 24 17.51 -10.58 22.17
N ASN A 25 17.52 -11.34 21.07
CA ASN A 25 16.74 -10.99 19.87
C ASN A 25 15.24 -10.94 20.15
N ARG A 26 14.73 -11.86 20.98
CA ARG A 26 13.33 -11.85 21.42
C ARG A 26 13.00 -10.60 22.26
N HIS A 27 13.93 -10.15 23.09
CA HIS A 27 13.76 -8.93 23.87
C HIS A 27 13.59 -7.70 22.96
N TRP A 28 14.48 -7.51 21.98
CA TRP A 28 14.37 -6.39 21.04
C TRP A 28 13.13 -6.48 20.14
N MET A 29 12.77 -7.68 19.67
CA MET A 29 11.51 -7.89 18.94
C MET A 29 10.29 -7.51 19.77
N ASN A 30 10.28 -7.86 21.07
CA ASN A 30 9.20 -7.47 21.96
C ASN A 30 9.14 -5.95 22.12
N LEU A 31 10.27 -5.28 22.31
CA LEU A 31 10.35 -3.83 22.38
C LEU A 31 9.82 -3.15 21.11
N MET A 32 10.19 -3.65 19.92
CA MET A 32 9.64 -3.17 18.65
C MET A 32 8.11 -3.36 18.58
N ASN A 33 7.62 -4.51 19.05
CA ASN A 33 6.19 -4.82 19.05
C ASN A 33 5.40 -4.03 20.09
N THR A 34 6.04 -3.45 21.11
CA THR A 34 5.40 -2.61 22.14
C THR A 34 5.66 -1.11 21.96
N ALA A 35 6.56 -0.71 21.06
CA ALA A 35 6.98 0.68 20.86
C ALA A 35 5.81 1.62 20.58
N ILE A 36 5.82 2.80 21.21
CA ILE A 36 4.77 3.82 21.02
C ILE A 36 5.23 4.88 20.03
N THR A 37 6.54 5.17 20.03
CA THR A 37 7.14 6.18 19.16
C THR A 37 8.06 5.55 18.11
N TYR A 38 8.26 6.24 16.99
CA TYR A 38 9.21 5.82 15.98
C TYR A 38 10.65 5.76 16.53
N GLY A 39 11.03 6.66 17.44
CA GLY A 39 12.35 6.66 18.07
C GLY A 39 12.66 5.39 18.87
N GLU A 40 11.71 4.96 19.70
CA GLU A 40 11.82 3.69 20.45
C GLU A 40 11.93 2.49 19.50
N TRP A 41 11.05 2.44 18.51
CA TRP A 41 11.03 1.37 17.51
C TRP A 41 12.35 1.32 16.74
N SER A 42 12.83 2.47 16.29
CA SER A 42 14.07 2.62 15.53
C SER A 42 15.29 2.19 16.32
N TYR A 43 15.36 2.51 17.61
CA TYR A 43 16.47 2.11 18.47
C TYR A 43 16.51 0.57 18.61
N ALA A 44 15.37 -0.04 18.92
CA ALA A 44 15.27 -1.49 19.03
C ALA A 44 15.57 -2.21 17.71
N ALA A 45 15.12 -1.67 16.58
CA ALA A 45 15.41 -2.18 15.24
C ALA A 45 16.92 -2.14 14.94
N GLY A 46 17.60 -1.03 15.26
CA GLY A 46 19.04 -0.89 15.09
C GLY A 46 19.86 -1.91 15.89
N MET A 47 19.48 -2.15 17.14
CA MET A 47 20.12 -3.18 17.98
C MET A 47 19.92 -4.58 17.38
N LEU A 48 18.68 -4.91 16.99
CA LEU A 48 18.36 -6.21 16.39
C LEU A 48 19.09 -6.44 15.05
N HIS A 49 19.28 -5.38 14.26
CA HIS A 49 20.03 -5.44 13.01
C HIS A 49 21.52 -5.75 13.25
N SER A 50 22.14 -5.05 14.21
CA SER A 50 23.54 -5.27 14.60
C SER A 50 23.79 -6.70 15.09
N ASP A 51 22.85 -7.27 15.86
CA ASP A 51 23.01 -8.60 16.44
C ASP A 51 22.75 -9.74 15.43
N LYS A 52 21.87 -9.52 14.45
CA LYS A 52 21.55 -10.54 13.45
C LYS A 52 22.63 -10.70 12.39
N GLY A 53 23.47 -9.68 12.15
CA GLY A 53 24.55 -9.72 11.16
C GLY A 53 24.06 -10.25 9.81
N LEU A 54 23.03 -9.60 9.25
CA LEU A 54 22.43 -10.01 7.98
C LEU A 54 23.51 -10.00 6.89
N ASP A 55 23.68 -11.13 6.19
CA ASP A 55 24.63 -11.25 5.09
C ASP A 55 24.09 -10.46 3.89
N GLU A 56 24.51 -9.19 3.82
CA GLU A 56 24.06 -8.20 2.85
C GLU A 56 24.22 -8.68 1.40
N ALA A 57 25.31 -9.39 1.12
CA ALA A 57 25.66 -9.91 -0.20
C ALA A 57 24.65 -10.95 -0.73
N GLN A 58 23.81 -11.54 0.13
CA GLN A 58 22.78 -12.49 -0.30
C GLN A 58 21.53 -11.81 -0.84
N HIS A 59 21.31 -10.53 -0.49
CA HIS A 59 20.05 -9.85 -0.76
C HIS A 59 20.17 -8.77 -1.83
N TYR A 60 21.35 -8.15 -1.99
CA TYR A 60 21.62 -7.18 -3.05
C TYR A 60 23.07 -7.24 -3.52
N ASP A 61 23.30 -6.84 -4.77
CA ASP A 61 24.63 -6.73 -5.36
C ASP A 61 25.19 -5.32 -5.10
N GLU A 62 25.86 -5.17 -3.95
CA GLU A 62 26.46 -3.91 -3.56
C GLU A 62 27.51 -3.43 -4.56
N ALA A 63 28.33 -4.36 -5.09
CA ALA A 63 29.40 -4.04 -6.02
C ALA A 63 28.84 -3.46 -7.33
N TYR A 64 27.72 -4.00 -7.81
CA TYR A 64 27.01 -3.48 -8.98
C TYR A 64 26.43 -2.09 -8.74
N VAL A 65 25.76 -1.87 -7.60
CA VAL A 65 25.21 -0.55 -7.23
C VAL A 65 26.32 0.49 -7.07
N GLN A 66 27.41 0.16 -6.38
CA GLN A 66 28.56 1.06 -6.23
C GLN A 66 29.30 1.30 -7.55
N GLY A 67 29.34 0.31 -8.45
CA GLY A 67 29.88 0.46 -9.80
C GLY A 67 29.08 1.49 -10.60
N LYS A 68 27.75 1.36 -10.59
CA LYS A 68 26.84 2.32 -11.25
C LYS A 68 26.88 3.70 -10.62
N LEU A 69 27.00 3.79 -9.29
CA LEU A 69 27.19 5.07 -8.60
C LEU A 69 28.46 5.79 -9.09
N ARG A 70 29.60 5.08 -9.18
CA ARG A 70 30.86 5.66 -9.67
C ARG A 70 30.76 6.10 -11.12
N GLU A 71 30.06 5.34 -11.97
CA GLU A 71 29.81 5.70 -13.36
C GLU A 71 28.99 7.01 -13.46
N LEU A 72 27.91 7.14 -12.69
CA LEU A 72 27.11 8.37 -12.65
C LEU A 72 27.92 9.56 -12.13
N GLN A 73 28.71 9.37 -11.07
CA GLN A 73 29.56 10.42 -10.52
C GLN A 73 30.58 10.93 -11.54
N LEU A 74 31.21 10.02 -12.29
CA LEU A 74 32.17 10.36 -13.34
C LEU A 74 31.50 11.15 -14.48
N ARG A 75 30.33 10.69 -14.93
CA ARG A 75 29.56 11.39 -15.98
C ARG A 75 29.11 12.78 -15.54
N ARG A 76 28.78 12.98 -14.27
CA ARG A 76 28.46 14.32 -13.76
C ARG A 76 29.69 15.24 -13.72
N SER A 77 30.88 14.72 -13.41
CA SER A 77 32.08 15.55 -13.32
C SER A 77 32.74 15.85 -14.66
N GLU A 78 32.72 14.89 -15.58
CA GLU A 78 33.45 14.95 -16.86
C GLU A 78 32.54 15.02 -18.08
N GLY A 79 31.29 14.54 -17.94
CA GLY A 79 30.40 14.31 -19.05
C GLY A 79 29.65 15.56 -19.50
N THR A 80 29.26 15.54 -20.77
CA THR A 80 28.37 16.55 -21.32
C THR A 80 26.94 16.32 -20.86
N ILE A 81 26.10 17.35 -20.97
CA ILE A 81 24.68 17.24 -20.59
C ILE A 81 23.95 16.19 -21.42
N GLU A 82 24.29 16.07 -22.71
CA GLU A 82 23.72 15.04 -23.59
C GLU A 82 24.03 13.63 -23.08
N GLU A 83 25.22 13.40 -22.52
CA GLU A 83 25.59 12.13 -21.90
C GLU A 83 24.79 11.86 -20.61
N ILE A 84 24.51 12.90 -19.81
CA ILE A 84 23.63 12.80 -18.64
C ILE A 84 22.22 12.39 -19.08
N LEU A 85 21.65 13.06 -20.08
CA LEU A 85 20.33 12.76 -20.63
C LEU A 85 20.26 11.34 -21.20
N PHE A 86 21.28 10.95 -21.97
CA PHE A 86 21.40 9.60 -22.53
C PHE A 86 21.47 8.54 -21.42
N SER A 87 22.28 8.78 -20.39
CA SER A 87 22.45 7.89 -19.24
C SER A 87 21.13 7.66 -18.50
N LEU A 88 20.42 8.74 -18.16
CA LEU A 88 19.17 8.66 -17.41
C LEU A 88 18.08 7.93 -18.21
N ARG A 89 18.00 8.16 -19.52
CA ARG A 89 17.05 7.45 -20.40
C ARG A 89 17.36 5.96 -20.54
N ALA A 90 18.64 5.58 -20.60
CA ALA A 90 19.04 4.19 -20.80
C ALA A 90 19.01 3.36 -19.51
N ASP A 91 19.57 3.89 -18.42
CA ASP A 91 20.03 3.08 -17.28
C ASP A 91 19.18 3.24 -16.00
N LEU A 92 18.11 4.04 -16.02
CA LEU A 92 17.27 4.23 -14.85
C LEU A 92 16.32 3.03 -14.64
N PHE A 93 16.69 2.14 -13.72
CA PHE A 93 15.89 0.99 -13.30
C PHE A 93 15.53 1.08 -11.82
N ARG A 94 14.26 0.77 -11.49
CA ARG A 94 13.77 0.75 -10.10
C ARG A 94 14.45 -0.32 -9.24
N HIS A 95 14.70 -1.51 -9.78
CA HIS A 95 15.29 -2.65 -9.05
C HIS A 95 16.77 -2.90 -9.39
N LEU A 96 17.59 -1.84 -9.49
CA LEU A 96 19.02 -1.98 -9.79
C LEU A 96 19.73 -2.84 -8.72
N GLY A 97 20.40 -3.92 -9.11
CA GLY A 97 21.14 -4.78 -8.18
C GLY A 97 20.27 -5.40 -7.07
N ASN A 98 18.95 -5.52 -7.29
CA ASN A 98 17.98 -5.95 -6.28
C ASN A 98 17.89 -5.03 -5.05
N MET A 99 18.18 -3.73 -5.22
CA MET A 99 18.20 -2.75 -4.13
C MET A 99 16.87 -2.55 -3.40
N CYS A 100 15.74 -2.89 -4.02
CA CYS A 100 14.39 -2.78 -3.43
C CYS A 100 13.91 -4.06 -2.73
N ASN A 101 14.80 -5.05 -2.53
CA ASN A 101 14.42 -6.32 -1.91
C ASN A 101 13.88 -6.12 -0.49
N PRO A 102 12.63 -6.52 -0.17
CA PRO A 102 12.05 -6.36 1.17
C PRO A 102 12.88 -7.01 2.29
N HIS A 103 13.63 -8.08 2.00
CA HIS A 103 14.51 -8.74 2.98
C HIS A 103 15.71 -7.89 3.37
N LEU A 104 16.25 -7.09 2.45
CA LEU A 104 17.40 -6.22 2.71
C LEU A 104 17.07 -5.14 3.74
N HIS A 105 15.86 -4.59 3.64
CA HIS A 105 15.38 -3.49 4.47
C HIS A 105 14.84 -3.94 5.83
N ARG A 106 14.84 -5.24 6.08
CA ARG A 106 14.22 -5.79 7.27
C ARG A 106 15.00 -5.44 8.52
N TYR A 107 14.28 -4.93 9.53
CA TYR A 107 14.85 -4.39 10.77
C TYR A 107 15.81 -3.21 10.57
N ARG A 108 15.87 -2.62 9.36
CA ARG A 108 16.67 -1.41 9.14
C ARG A 108 15.85 -0.17 9.42
N ARG A 109 16.47 0.77 10.12
CA ARG A 109 15.96 2.14 10.26
C ARG A 109 16.09 2.92 8.95
N GLU A 110 17.19 2.73 8.25
CA GLU A 110 17.60 3.55 7.10
C GLU A 110 17.93 2.67 5.90
N VAL A 111 17.92 3.29 4.72
CA VAL A 111 18.37 2.65 3.48
C VAL A 111 19.89 2.42 3.57
N PRO A 112 20.41 1.27 3.10
CA PRO A 112 21.86 1.05 3.02
C PRO A 112 22.60 2.19 2.33
N ALA A 113 23.81 2.51 2.79
CA ALA A 113 24.55 3.69 2.35
C ALA A 113 24.75 3.73 0.82
N ALA A 114 25.18 2.62 0.21
CA ALA A 114 25.38 2.51 -1.23
C ALA A 114 24.11 2.84 -2.04
N ILE A 115 22.95 2.35 -1.59
CA ILE A 115 21.65 2.60 -2.26
C ILE A 115 21.22 4.06 -2.06
N ARG A 116 21.36 4.58 -0.84
CA ARG A 116 21.04 5.99 -0.55
C ARG A 116 21.90 6.95 -1.38
N ASP A 117 23.19 6.67 -1.49
CA ASP A 117 24.13 7.51 -2.22
C ASP A 117 23.86 7.43 -3.74
N TYR A 118 23.49 6.24 -4.26
CA TYR A 118 22.97 6.09 -5.62
C TYR A 118 21.70 6.90 -5.88
N ILE A 119 20.68 6.79 -5.03
CA ILE A 119 19.42 7.56 -5.15
C ILE A 119 19.70 9.07 -5.09
N LYS A 120 20.62 9.49 -4.21
CA LYS A 120 21.05 10.89 -4.12
C LYS A 120 21.71 11.34 -5.41
N GLU A 121 22.60 10.53 -5.98
CA GLU A 121 23.30 10.86 -7.20
C GLU A 121 22.38 10.96 -8.42
N VAL A 122 21.43 10.02 -8.57
CA VAL A 122 20.37 10.13 -9.58
C VAL A 122 19.57 11.42 -9.39
N GLY A 123 19.20 11.74 -8.15
CA GLY A 123 18.53 12.99 -7.83
C GLY A 123 19.33 14.23 -8.22
N ASN A 124 20.65 14.22 -8.06
CA ASN A 124 21.51 15.32 -8.48
C ASN A 124 21.55 15.46 -10.01
N HIS A 125 21.50 14.36 -10.77
CA HIS A 125 21.41 14.40 -12.24
C HIS A 125 20.07 14.97 -12.69
N LEU A 126 18.96 14.57 -12.05
CA LEU A 126 17.63 15.13 -12.35
C LEU A 126 17.58 16.63 -12.02
N GLN A 127 18.17 17.04 -10.89
CA GLN A 127 18.29 18.45 -10.53
C GLN A 127 19.11 19.23 -11.56
N ALA A 128 20.24 18.68 -12.02
CA ALA A 128 21.06 19.31 -13.05
C ALA A 128 20.27 19.56 -14.34
N VAL A 129 19.47 18.58 -14.79
CA VAL A 129 18.61 18.72 -15.98
C VAL A 129 17.50 19.77 -15.77
N TYR A 130 16.94 19.83 -14.56
CA TYR A 130 15.92 20.82 -14.22
C TYR A 130 16.48 22.26 -14.21
N GLU A 131 17.67 22.45 -13.63
CA GLU A 131 18.35 23.75 -13.47
C GLU A 131 19.00 24.29 -14.75
N MET A 132 19.04 23.51 -15.85
CA MET A 132 19.63 23.96 -17.11
C MET A 132 19.05 25.28 -17.62
N ASP A 133 19.81 26.04 -18.40
CA ASP A 133 19.28 27.25 -19.01
C ASP A 133 18.26 26.93 -20.12
N VAL A 134 17.22 27.74 -20.21
CA VAL A 134 16.11 27.56 -21.16
C VAL A 134 16.57 27.73 -22.62
N GLU A 135 17.67 28.45 -22.84
CA GLU A 135 18.26 28.67 -24.16
C GLU A 135 18.92 27.40 -24.73
N GLU A 136 19.42 26.51 -23.87
CA GLU A 136 20.03 25.23 -24.26
C GLU A 136 19.00 24.09 -24.26
N PHE A 137 18.01 24.14 -23.36
CA PHE A 137 17.00 23.09 -23.23
C PHE A 137 15.67 23.71 -22.82
N SER A 138 14.73 23.74 -23.75
CA SER A 138 13.46 24.42 -23.58
C SER A 138 12.63 23.78 -22.46
N LEU A 139 11.68 24.54 -21.93
CA LEU A 139 10.79 24.04 -20.86
C LEU A 139 9.96 22.83 -21.31
N GLU A 140 9.54 22.81 -22.57
CA GLU A 140 8.79 21.70 -23.18
C GLU A 140 9.65 20.44 -23.31
N GLU A 141 10.91 20.57 -23.74
CA GLU A 141 11.84 19.44 -23.82
C GLU A 141 12.18 18.88 -22.44
N LYS A 142 12.33 19.75 -21.42
CA LYS A 142 12.50 19.33 -20.02
C LYS A 142 11.31 18.53 -19.53
N LEU A 143 10.10 19.05 -19.75
CA LEU A 143 8.87 18.38 -19.32
C LEU A 143 8.71 17.04 -20.03
N THR A 144 8.99 16.99 -21.34
CA THR A 144 8.96 15.77 -22.14
C THR A 144 9.97 14.75 -21.62
N PHE A 145 11.22 15.15 -21.40
CA PHE A 145 12.27 14.28 -20.86
C PHE A 145 11.90 13.70 -19.49
N MET A 146 11.44 14.54 -18.56
CA MET A 146 11.05 14.09 -17.22
C MET A 146 9.85 13.17 -17.27
N THR A 147 8.86 13.48 -18.11
CA THR A 147 7.65 12.67 -18.29
C THR A 147 7.97 11.29 -18.88
N GLU A 148 8.80 11.22 -19.92
CA GLU A 148 9.27 9.97 -20.52
C GLU A 148 10.10 9.14 -19.53
N THR A 149 11.00 9.78 -18.79
CA THR A 149 11.83 9.12 -17.77
C THR A 149 10.96 8.52 -16.67
N ARG A 150 9.93 9.25 -16.21
CA ARG A 150 8.92 8.74 -15.28
C ARG A 150 8.12 7.59 -15.88
N GLN A 151 7.70 7.68 -17.14
CA GLN A 151 6.97 6.59 -17.80
C GLN A 151 7.80 5.30 -17.88
N ARG A 152 9.11 5.41 -18.16
CA ARG A 152 10.02 4.25 -18.17
C ARG A 152 10.20 3.65 -16.77
N LEU A 153 10.38 4.49 -15.75
CA LEU A 153 10.50 4.03 -14.36
C LEU A 153 9.22 3.37 -13.84
N GLY A 154 8.07 3.79 -14.38
CA GLY A 154 6.73 3.41 -13.94
C GLY A 154 6.33 4.12 -12.65
N ARG A 155 5.11 3.85 -12.18
CA ARG A 155 4.55 4.44 -10.94
C ARG A 155 4.34 3.43 -9.82
N THR A 156 4.29 3.97 -8.60
CA THR A 156 3.89 3.24 -7.40
C THR A 156 2.42 3.52 -7.07
N ALA A 157 1.66 2.46 -6.80
CA ALA A 157 0.33 2.58 -6.23
C ALA A 157 0.28 2.09 -4.78
N LEU A 158 -0.38 2.87 -3.92
CA LEU A 158 -0.75 2.47 -2.57
C LEU A 158 -2.17 1.88 -2.59
N VAL A 159 -2.29 0.61 -2.23
CA VAL A 159 -3.57 -0.12 -2.26
C VAL A 159 -4.01 -0.43 -0.84
N PHE A 160 -5.16 0.10 -0.44
CA PHE A 160 -5.84 -0.25 0.80
C PHE A 160 -6.87 -1.35 0.54
N SER A 161 -6.50 -2.58 0.88
CA SER A 161 -7.37 -3.75 0.80
C SER A 161 -8.33 -3.76 1.99
N GLY A 162 -9.52 -3.20 1.82
CA GLY A 162 -10.50 -3.11 2.88
C GLY A 162 -11.25 -4.42 3.09
N HIS A 163 -11.08 -5.01 4.27
CA HIS A 163 -12.00 -5.98 4.84
C HIS A 163 -12.36 -5.52 6.27
N VAL A 164 -13.35 -6.16 6.88
CA VAL A 164 -14.02 -5.78 8.15
C VAL A 164 -13.07 -5.42 9.28
N ALA A 165 -11.87 -6.00 9.32
CA ALA A 165 -10.93 -5.73 10.38
C ALA A 165 -10.15 -4.43 10.14
N LEU A 166 -10.61 -3.36 10.82
CA LEU A 166 -9.81 -2.23 11.30
C LEU A 166 -9.45 -1.17 10.24
N GLY A 167 -10.42 -0.34 9.84
CA GLY A 167 -10.14 0.91 9.10
C GLY A 167 -9.11 1.82 9.79
N THR A 168 -9.02 1.77 11.13
CA THR A 168 -8.00 2.47 11.91
C THR A 168 -6.57 2.00 11.64
N PHE A 169 -6.38 0.73 11.26
CA PHE A 169 -5.08 0.23 10.81
C PHE A 169 -4.67 0.97 9.53
N HIS A 170 -5.51 1.00 8.50
CA HIS A 170 -5.22 1.71 7.25
C HIS A 170 -4.98 3.21 7.47
N SER A 171 -5.77 3.86 8.33
CA SER A 171 -5.57 5.27 8.67
C SER A 171 -4.23 5.53 9.35
N SER A 172 -3.77 4.61 10.20
CA SER A 172 -2.46 4.74 10.83
C SER A 172 -1.30 4.51 9.85
N VAL A 173 -1.46 3.60 8.88
CA VAL A 173 -0.50 3.37 7.80
C VAL A 173 -0.41 4.63 6.94
N PHE A 174 -1.56 5.15 6.50
CA PHE A 174 -1.65 6.41 5.75
C PHE A 174 -0.98 7.57 6.49
N ARG A 175 -1.33 7.77 7.76
CA ARG A 175 -0.74 8.80 8.61
C ARG A 175 0.78 8.70 8.67
N THR A 176 1.32 7.50 8.91
CA THR A 176 2.77 7.30 8.96
C THR A 176 3.44 7.57 7.60
N LEU A 177 2.81 7.22 6.48
CA LEU A 177 3.35 7.57 5.16
C LEU A 177 3.36 9.08 4.91
N VAL A 178 2.34 9.80 5.37
CA VAL A 178 2.29 11.27 5.28
C VAL A 178 3.35 11.92 6.17
N GLU A 179 3.48 11.48 7.43
CA GLU A 179 4.49 11.96 8.39
C GLU A 179 5.92 11.82 7.84
N HIS A 180 6.18 10.76 7.07
CA HIS A 180 7.48 10.51 6.44
C HIS A 180 7.60 11.01 5.00
N GLN A 181 6.59 11.69 4.45
CA GLN A 181 6.55 12.19 3.06
C GLN A 181 6.78 11.08 2.01
N LEU A 182 6.25 9.89 2.28
CA LEU A 182 6.36 8.70 1.42
C LEU A 182 5.02 8.26 0.80
N LEU A 183 4.06 9.18 0.68
CA LEU A 183 2.75 8.90 0.10
C LEU A 183 2.82 8.88 -1.44
N PRO A 184 2.51 7.76 -2.12
CA PRO A 184 2.50 7.71 -3.58
C PRO A 184 1.40 8.55 -4.22
N SER A 185 1.59 8.92 -5.49
CA SER A 185 0.62 9.71 -6.26
C SER A 185 -0.64 8.92 -6.65
N VAL A 186 -0.55 7.59 -6.77
CA VAL A 186 -1.70 6.72 -7.05
C VAL A 186 -2.16 6.03 -5.77
N VAL A 187 -3.41 6.27 -5.37
CA VAL A 187 -4.01 5.68 -4.17
C VAL A 187 -5.30 4.94 -4.54
N VAL A 188 -5.34 3.66 -4.22
CA VAL A 188 -6.45 2.77 -4.56
C VAL A 188 -7.05 2.21 -3.28
N GLY A 189 -8.38 2.22 -3.18
CA GLY A 189 -9.12 1.69 -2.05
C GLY A 189 -10.25 0.77 -2.46
N SER A 190 -10.51 -0.22 -1.61
CA SER A 190 -11.71 -1.07 -1.69
C SER A 190 -12.35 -1.14 -0.30
N ASN A 191 -13.68 -1.12 -0.21
CA ASN A 191 -14.44 -1.13 1.05
C ASN A 191 -13.93 -0.06 2.05
N LEU A 192 -13.57 -0.45 3.28
CA LEU A 192 -12.98 0.43 4.30
C LEU A 192 -11.71 1.14 3.83
N GLY A 193 -10.95 0.53 2.92
CA GLY A 193 -9.77 1.16 2.32
C GLY A 193 -10.14 2.32 1.39
N ALA A 194 -11.33 2.32 0.79
CA ALA A 194 -11.82 3.42 -0.04
C ALA A 194 -12.08 4.69 0.79
N ILE A 195 -12.52 4.55 2.05
CA ILE A 195 -12.65 5.67 2.99
C ILE A 195 -11.29 6.35 3.17
N VAL A 196 -10.25 5.58 3.52
CA VAL A 196 -8.90 6.13 3.75
C VAL A 196 -8.30 6.70 2.45
N ALA A 197 -8.47 6.01 1.32
CA ALA A 197 -8.02 6.48 0.01
C ALA A 197 -8.68 7.81 -0.39
N SER A 198 -9.99 7.95 -0.17
CA SER A 198 -10.73 9.18 -0.47
C SER A 198 -10.25 10.35 0.39
N ILE A 199 -10.00 10.14 1.68
CA ILE A 199 -9.45 11.18 2.57
C ILE A 199 -8.05 11.61 2.12
N ALA A 200 -7.22 10.66 1.66
CA ALA A 200 -5.87 10.92 1.19
C ALA A 200 -5.80 11.74 -0.11
N THR A 201 -6.86 11.72 -0.91
CA THR A 201 -6.91 12.30 -2.27
C THR A 201 -7.85 13.50 -2.38
N THR A 202 -8.60 13.83 -1.34
CA THR A 202 -9.50 15.00 -1.29
C THR A 202 -8.90 16.21 -0.58
N ARG A 203 -7.60 16.16 -0.27
CA ARG A 203 -6.87 17.21 0.44
C ARG A 203 -5.50 17.44 -0.20
N THR A 204 -5.02 18.68 -0.14
CA THR A 204 -3.68 19.04 -0.60
C THR A 204 -2.60 18.45 0.32
N SER A 205 -1.36 18.32 -0.16
CA SER A 205 -0.26 17.80 0.68
C SER A 205 0.01 18.65 1.93
N SER A 206 -0.14 19.97 1.84
CA SER A 206 -0.01 20.89 2.98
C SER A 206 -1.15 20.73 3.98
N GLU A 207 -2.38 20.60 3.50
CA GLU A 207 -3.54 20.33 4.37
C GLU A 207 -3.37 18.99 5.10
N LEU A 208 -2.89 17.94 4.43
CA LEU A 208 -2.66 16.65 5.05
C LEU A 208 -1.58 16.71 6.14
N GLN A 209 -0.51 17.46 5.95
CA GLN A 209 0.53 17.64 6.98
C GLN A 209 -0.03 18.39 8.19
N HIS A 210 -0.67 19.55 7.97
CA HIS A 210 -1.30 20.32 9.03
C HIS A 210 -2.37 19.51 9.78
N PHE A 211 -3.11 18.65 9.06
CA PHE A 211 -4.14 17.79 9.62
C PHE A 211 -3.60 16.83 10.68
N PHE A 212 -2.34 16.38 10.57
CA PHE A 212 -1.72 15.48 11.54
C PHE A 212 -0.90 16.21 12.62
N ASP A 213 -0.50 17.45 12.36
CA ASP A 213 0.27 18.29 13.28
C ASP A 213 -0.62 19.02 14.31
N ASP A 214 -1.85 19.38 13.94
CA ASP A 214 -2.80 20.02 14.85
C ASP A 214 -3.35 18.99 15.86
N PRO A 215 -3.20 19.20 17.18
CA PRO A 215 -3.73 18.30 18.20
C PRO A 215 -5.25 18.43 18.46
N SER A 216 -5.92 19.47 17.94
CA SER A 216 -7.34 19.79 18.18
C SER A 216 -8.31 19.24 17.11
N VAL A 217 -7.94 19.38 15.83
CA VAL A 217 -8.60 18.79 14.64
C VAL A 217 -8.80 17.25 14.68
N PRO A 218 -7.93 16.44 15.32
CA PRO A 218 -8.03 14.99 15.22
C PRO A 218 -9.18 14.39 16.03
N MET A 219 -9.63 15.01 17.13
CA MET A 219 -10.63 14.36 18.00
C MET A 219 -11.99 14.22 17.33
N ASP A 220 -12.55 15.33 16.82
CA ASP A 220 -13.85 15.32 16.13
C ASP A 220 -13.77 14.49 14.84
N PHE A 221 -12.65 14.56 14.13
CA PHE A 221 -12.44 13.76 12.92
C PHE A 221 -12.32 12.27 13.20
N TYR A 222 -11.53 11.86 14.21
CA TYR A 222 -11.40 10.44 14.58
C TYR A 222 -12.69 9.89 15.18
N GLU A 223 -13.51 10.71 15.84
CA GLU A 223 -14.84 10.32 16.31
C GLU A 223 -15.81 10.10 15.14
N LYS A 224 -15.81 11.00 14.14
CA LYS A 224 -16.56 10.81 12.90
C LYS A 224 -16.07 9.59 12.12
N LEU A 225 -14.76 9.41 11.96
CA LEU A 225 -14.20 8.21 11.33
C LEU A 225 -14.51 6.93 12.10
N SER A 226 -14.47 6.97 13.43
CA SER A 226 -14.91 5.85 14.27
C SER A 226 -16.36 5.50 13.97
N THR A 227 -17.23 6.50 13.87
CA THR A 227 -18.64 6.31 13.50
C THR A 227 -18.80 5.69 12.12
N VAL A 228 -18.06 6.18 11.13
CA VAL A 228 -18.01 5.65 9.76
C VAL A 228 -17.52 4.19 9.76
N TYR A 229 -16.46 3.89 10.51
CA TYR A 229 -15.90 2.54 10.62
C TYR A 229 -16.85 1.57 11.30
N VAL A 230 -17.52 1.99 12.37
CA VAL A 230 -18.51 1.17 13.08
C VAL A 230 -19.71 0.92 12.16
N ALA A 231 -20.22 1.93 11.46
CA ALA A 231 -21.32 1.77 10.50
C ALA A 231 -20.93 0.78 9.39
N ALA A 232 -19.76 0.97 8.76
CA ALA A 232 -19.27 0.08 7.71
C ALA A 232 -18.91 -1.33 8.22
N TYR A 233 -18.52 -1.47 9.49
CA TYR A 233 -18.32 -2.77 10.15
C TYR A 233 -19.65 -3.50 10.30
N ARG A 234 -20.69 -2.83 10.83
CA ARG A 234 -22.02 -3.41 11.05
C ARG A 234 -22.75 -3.77 9.75
N LEU A 235 -22.57 -2.98 8.69
CA LEU A 235 -23.07 -3.30 7.35
C LEU A 235 -22.56 -4.65 6.82
N ARG A 236 -21.46 -5.18 7.38
CA ARG A 236 -20.86 -6.46 6.99
C ARG A 236 -21.05 -7.58 8.01
N THR A 237 -21.52 -7.28 9.22
CA THR A 237 -21.92 -8.31 10.19
C THR A 237 -23.39 -8.68 9.98
N HIS A 238 -23.88 -9.72 10.66
CA HIS A 238 -25.20 -10.31 10.42
C HIS A 238 -26.39 -9.39 10.76
N ASP A 239 -26.15 -8.18 11.31
CA ASP A 239 -27.15 -7.21 11.76
C ASP A 239 -27.25 -5.96 10.85
N ALA A 240 -26.87 -6.08 9.59
CA ALA A 240 -26.84 -4.96 8.65
C ALA A 240 -28.24 -4.32 8.46
N LYS A 241 -28.36 -3.03 8.79
CA LYS A 241 -29.63 -2.26 8.70
C LYS A 241 -29.55 -1.19 7.60
N PRO A 242 -30.66 -0.89 6.89
CA PRO A 242 -30.68 0.16 5.87
C PRO A 242 -30.23 1.54 6.38
N TYR A 243 -30.60 1.89 7.61
CA TYR A 243 -30.21 3.16 8.26
C TYR A 243 -28.68 3.34 8.39
N GLU A 244 -27.90 2.25 8.42
CA GLU A 244 -26.44 2.35 8.48
C GLU A 244 -25.83 2.83 7.17
N ILE A 245 -26.52 2.61 6.04
CA ILE A 245 -26.13 3.12 4.73
C ILE A 245 -26.31 4.64 4.69
N GLU A 246 -27.47 5.13 5.12
CA GLU A 246 -27.77 6.58 5.19
C GLU A 246 -26.77 7.27 6.13
N LYS A 247 -26.56 6.71 7.33
CA LYS A 247 -25.57 7.24 8.28
C LYS A 247 -24.16 7.28 7.70
N LEU A 248 -23.76 6.25 6.94
CA LEU A 248 -22.48 6.21 6.26
C LEU A 248 -22.39 7.30 5.17
N GLN A 249 -23.44 7.47 4.36
CA GLN A 249 -23.50 8.50 3.33
C GLN A 249 -23.40 9.90 3.93
N ASP A 250 -24.22 10.21 4.95
CA ASP A 250 -24.22 11.50 5.63
C ASP A 250 -22.85 11.82 6.25
N SER A 251 -22.26 10.84 6.95
CA SER A 251 -20.95 11.03 7.58
C SER A 251 -19.83 11.21 6.54
N MET A 252 -19.90 10.48 5.42
CA MET A 252 -18.91 10.62 4.34
C MET A 252 -19.09 11.92 3.56
N GLN A 253 -20.33 12.38 3.36
CA GLN A 253 -20.63 13.66 2.74
C GLN A 253 -20.12 14.82 3.62
N GLU A 254 -20.29 14.72 4.94
CA GLU A 254 -19.73 15.71 5.87
C GLU A 254 -18.18 15.72 5.87
N LEU A 255 -17.55 14.56 5.69
CA LEU A 255 -16.08 14.41 5.73
C LEU A 255 -15.36 14.80 4.43
N LEU A 256 -15.98 14.52 3.28
CA LEU A 256 -15.40 14.71 1.95
C LEU A 256 -15.98 15.91 1.20
N GLY A 257 -17.17 16.38 1.61
CA GLY A 257 -17.99 17.26 0.80
C GLY A 257 -18.49 16.58 -0.47
N ASP A 258 -19.11 17.37 -1.34
CA ASP A 258 -19.61 16.89 -2.64
C ASP A 258 -18.50 16.94 -3.70
N LEU A 259 -17.33 16.38 -3.44
CA LEU A 259 -16.24 16.32 -4.42
C LEU A 259 -16.42 15.16 -5.39
N THR A 260 -16.16 15.42 -6.67
CA THR A 260 -16.06 14.42 -7.74
C THR A 260 -14.63 13.92 -7.91
N PHE A 261 -14.43 12.83 -8.66
CA PHE A 261 -13.10 12.29 -8.93
C PHE A 261 -12.19 13.27 -9.69
N GLU A 262 -12.76 14.03 -10.64
CA GLU A 262 -12.05 15.07 -11.38
C GLU A 262 -11.64 16.22 -10.46
N GLU A 263 -12.59 16.78 -9.70
CA GLU A 263 -12.31 17.87 -8.76
C GLU A 263 -11.27 17.49 -7.69
N ALA A 264 -11.32 16.24 -7.19
CA ALA A 264 -10.35 15.74 -6.23
C ALA A 264 -8.95 15.58 -6.84
N PHE A 265 -8.86 15.18 -8.11
CA PHE A 265 -7.60 15.10 -8.84
C PHE A 265 -7.00 16.50 -9.06
N ASP A 266 -7.83 17.46 -9.49
CA ASP A 266 -7.39 18.84 -9.70
C ASP A 266 -6.94 19.52 -8.40
N LEU A 267 -7.59 19.21 -7.28
CA LEU A 267 -7.25 19.75 -5.97
C LEU A 267 -5.97 19.12 -5.39
N SER A 268 -5.86 17.79 -5.41
CA SER A 268 -4.77 17.09 -4.70
C SER A 268 -3.56 16.75 -5.58
N GLY A 269 -3.74 16.70 -6.90
CA GLY A 269 -2.78 16.12 -7.86
C GLY A 269 -2.59 14.61 -7.71
N ARG A 270 -3.37 13.94 -6.83
CA ARG A 270 -3.29 12.51 -6.57
C ARG A 270 -4.43 11.76 -7.24
N ILE A 271 -4.11 10.59 -7.77
CA ILE A 271 -5.05 9.73 -8.48
C ILE A 271 -5.78 8.86 -7.47
N LEU A 272 -7.10 9.02 -7.37
CA LEU A 272 -7.98 8.16 -6.59
C LEU A 272 -8.57 7.04 -7.46
N GLY A 273 -8.40 5.80 -7.00
CA GLY A 273 -9.09 4.63 -7.55
C GLY A 273 -9.99 3.96 -6.50
N ILE A 274 -11.26 3.73 -6.82
CA ILE A 274 -12.18 2.98 -5.96
C ILE A 274 -12.66 1.73 -6.68
N SER A 275 -12.40 0.57 -6.08
CA SER A 275 -12.92 -0.71 -6.56
C SER A 275 -14.33 -0.93 -6.03
N LEU A 276 -15.28 -1.13 -6.94
CA LEU A 276 -16.65 -1.51 -6.63
C LEU A 276 -16.87 -3.01 -6.90
N PRO A 277 -17.45 -3.74 -5.93
CA PRO A 277 -17.77 -5.13 -6.14
C PRO A 277 -18.88 -5.29 -7.18
N ALA A 278 -18.87 -6.43 -7.87
CA ALA A 278 -19.95 -6.84 -8.75
C ALA A 278 -21.22 -7.10 -7.92
N CYS A 279 -22.38 -6.68 -8.44
CA CYS A 279 -23.66 -6.89 -7.78
C CYS A 279 -24.54 -7.81 -8.64
N PRO A 280 -24.67 -9.10 -8.26
CA PRO A 280 -25.44 -10.08 -9.04
C PRO A 280 -26.93 -9.75 -9.14
N ILE A 281 -27.49 -9.04 -8.15
CA ILE A 281 -28.93 -8.72 -8.07
C ILE A 281 -29.27 -7.52 -8.96
N SER A 282 -28.43 -6.50 -8.93
CA SER A 282 -28.58 -5.32 -9.78
C SER A 282 -28.00 -5.52 -11.19
N HIS A 283 -27.43 -6.70 -11.48
CA HIS A 283 -26.82 -7.03 -12.77
C HIS A 283 -25.70 -6.06 -13.18
N LEU A 284 -24.94 -5.57 -12.18
CA LEU A 284 -23.84 -4.63 -12.39
C LEU A 284 -22.51 -5.37 -12.28
N PRO A 285 -21.62 -5.27 -13.29
CA PRO A 285 -20.29 -5.86 -13.24
C PRO A 285 -19.41 -5.16 -12.19
N ALA A 286 -18.24 -5.73 -11.92
CA ALA A 286 -17.23 -5.05 -11.11
C ALA A 286 -16.77 -3.78 -11.84
N GLN A 287 -16.59 -2.69 -11.11
CA GLN A 287 -16.19 -1.41 -11.69
C GLN A 287 -15.01 -0.84 -10.92
N PHE A 288 -14.08 -0.23 -11.65
CA PHE A 288 -13.00 0.56 -11.06
C PHE A 288 -13.22 2.02 -11.42
N LEU A 289 -13.64 2.79 -10.42
CA LEU A 289 -13.94 4.21 -10.57
C LEU A 289 -12.67 5.03 -10.35
N ASN A 290 -12.45 5.99 -11.24
CA ASN A 290 -11.32 6.91 -11.20
C ASN A 290 -11.65 8.18 -12.01
N TYR A 291 -10.74 9.16 -11.99
CA TYR A 291 -10.95 10.43 -12.70
C TYR A 291 -10.99 10.31 -14.24
N LEU A 292 -10.39 9.27 -14.84
CA LEU A 292 -10.41 9.03 -16.29
C LEU A 292 -11.70 8.32 -16.74
N ALA A 293 -12.11 7.28 -16.01
CA ALA A 293 -13.27 6.45 -16.37
C ALA A 293 -14.59 7.05 -15.88
N SER A 294 -14.58 7.78 -14.77
CA SER A 294 -15.78 8.28 -14.09
C SER A 294 -15.53 9.64 -13.42
N PRO A 295 -15.17 10.69 -14.18
CA PRO A 295 -14.77 12.00 -13.65
C PRO A 295 -15.85 12.64 -12.77
N HIS A 296 -17.11 12.59 -13.21
CA HIS A 296 -18.23 13.30 -12.58
C HIS A 296 -18.90 12.55 -11.42
N VAL A 297 -18.43 11.36 -11.06
CA VAL A 297 -19.00 10.60 -9.92
C VAL A 297 -18.56 11.24 -8.62
N VAL A 298 -19.51 11.41 -7.69
CA VAL A 298 -19.27 11.97 -6.36
C VAL A 298 -18.66 10.91 -5.46
N ILE A 299 -17.54 11.24 -4.82
CA ILE A 299 -16.67 10.27 -4.12
C ILE A 299 -17.38 9.62 -2.93
N TRP A 300 -18.14 10.39 -2.13
CA TRP A 300 -18.85 9.83 -0.96
C TRP A 300 -19.84 8.73 -1.37
N SER A 301 -20.50 8.87 -2.52
CA SER A 301 -21.42 7.86 -3.05
C SER A 301 -20.69 6.59 -3.47
N ALA A 302 -19.55 6.73 -4.16
CA ALA A 302 -18.70 5.61 -4.55
C ALA A 302 -18.16 4.83 -3.33
N VAL A 303 -17.75 5.54 -2.27
CA VAL A 303 -17.31 4.91 -1.02
C VAL A 303 -18.44 4.14 -0.35
N ALA A 304 -19.64 4.73 -0.24
CA ALA A 304 -20.80 4.05 0.33
C ALA A 304 -21.15 2.76 -0.44
N VAL A 305 -21.12 2.82 -1.78
CA VAL A 305 -21.34 1.66 -2.66
C VAL A 305 -20.26 0.60 -2.49
N SER A 306 -19.00 1.00 -2.29
CA SER A 306 -17.89 0.07 -2.06
C SER A 306 -18.01 -0.63 -0.70
N CYS A 307 -18.48 0.06 0.34
CA CYS A 307 -18.58 -0.50 1.70
C CYS A 307 -19.73 -1.50 1.89
N VAL A 308 -20.77 -1.45 1.06
CA VAL A 308 -21.93 -2.35 1.16
C VAL A 308 -21.60 -3.71 0.53
N PRO A 309 -21.70 -4.82 1.28
CA PRO A 309 -21.34 -6.13 0.75
C PRO A 309 -22.36 -6.62 -0.29
N PRO A 310 -21.93 -7.37 -1.33
CA PRO A 310 -22.81 -7.91 -2.37
C PRO A 310 -23.56 -9.18 -1.92
N THR A 311 -24.00 -9.24 -0.65
CA THR A 311 -24.71 -10.40 -0.08
C THR A 311 -26.20 -10.44 -0.45
N GLY A 312 -26.73 -9.33 -0.95
CA GLY A 312 -28.12 -9.22 -1.39
C GLY A 312 -29.15 -9.02 -0.29
N LEU A 313 -28.71 -8.90 0.95
CA LEU A 313 -29.56 -8.63 2.11
C LEU A 313 -29.96 -7.15 2.20
N LEU A 314 -29.18 -6.26 1.58
CA LEU A 314 -29.38 -4.82 1.60
C LEU A 314 -29.58 -4.26 0.19
N HIS A 315 -30.39 -3.20 0.09
CA HIS A 315 -30.47 -2.39 -1.10
C HIS A 315 -29.11 -1.70 -1.33
N ARG A 316 -28.54 -1.87 -2.52
CA ARG A 316 -27.27 -1.22 -2.88
C ARG A 316 -27.54 0.29 -3.02
N PRO A 317 -26.77 1.17 -2.35
CA PRO A 317 -26.91 2.60 -2.57
C PRO A 317 -26.64 2.94 -4.04
N GLU A 318 -27.31 3.97 -4.54
CA GLU A 318 -27.09 4.45 -5.90
C GLU A 318 -25.80 5.28 -5.95
N LEU A 319 -25.08 5.16 -7.06
CA LEU A 319 -23.96 6.07 -7.34
C LEU A 319 -24.54 7.44 -7.69
N MET A 320 -23.88 8.51 -7.28
CA MET A 320 -24.31 9.88 -7.55
C MET A 320 -23.30 10.56 -8.46
N ILE A 321 -23.78 11.35 -9.43
CA ILE A 321 -22.96 12.17 -10.32
C ILE A 321 -23.33 13.64 -10.21
N LYS A 322 -22.37 14.53 -10.47
CA LYS A 322 -22.67 15.92 -10.76
C LYS A 322 -23.03 16.07 -12.24
N ASP A 323 -24.21 16.61 -12.50
CA ASP A 323 -24.57 17.07 -13.84
C ASP A 323 -23.83 18.37 -14.17
N ARG A 324 -23.86 18.80 -15.43
CA ARG A 324 -23.29 20.06 -15.95
C ARG A 324 -23.76 21.36 -15.25
N PHE A 325 -24.76 21.25 -14.38
CA PHE A 325 -25.33 22.34 -13.59
C PHE A 325 -24.98 22.21 -12.10
N ASP A 326 -23.97 21.41 -11.74
CA ASP A 326 -23.53 21.10 -10.37
C ASP A 326 -24.63 20.51 -9.48
N ARG A 327 -25.63 19.88 -10.09
CA ARG A 327 -26.69 19.17 -9.37
C ARG A 327 -26.32 17.71 -9.22
N ILE A 328 -26.47 17.20 -8.00
CA ILE A 328 -26.22 15.80 -7.68
C ILE A 328 -27.43 14.97 -8.11
N VAL A 329 -27.23 14.08 -9.08
CA VAL A 329 -28.27 13.20 -9.63
C VAL A 329 -27.82 11.74 -9.58
N PRO A 330 -28.74 10.78 -9.46
CA PRO A 330 -28.36 9.37 -9.46
C PRO A 330 -27.78 8.95 -10.82
N TYR A 331 -26.69 8.20 -10.77
CA TYR A 331 -26.04 7.61 -11.93
C TYR A 331 -26.89 6.46 -12.45
N ILE A 332 -27.39 6.62 -13.67
CA ILE A 332 -28.16 5.58 -14.36
C ILE A 332 -27.21 4.87 -15.33
N PRO A 333 -26.76 3.63 -15.03
CA PRO A 333 -25.90 2.90 -15.95
C PRO A 333 -26.65 2.60 -17.26
N PRO A 334 -26.01 2.82 -18.43
CA PRO A 334 -26.67 2.71 -19.74
C PRO A 334 -27.13 1.29 -20.10
N THR A 335 -26.59 0.26 -19.44
CA THR A 335 -26.95 -1.14 -19.67
C THR A 335 -26.94 -1.91 -18.37
N LYS A 336 -28.11 -2.40 -17.94
CA LYS A 336 -28.18 -3.51 -16.97
C LYS A 336 -27.72 -4.76 -17.71
N VAL A 337 -26.62 -5.37 -17.29
CA VAL A 337 -26.05 -6.54 -17.97
C VAL A 337 -26.93 -7.75 -17.66
N THR A 338 -27.91 -8.03 -18.51
CA THR A 338 -28.83 -9.17 -18.38
C THR A 338 -28.16 -10.54 -18.56
N SER A 339 -26.85 -10.60 -18.82
CA SER A 339 -26.14 -11.85 -19.09
C SER A 339 -25.65 -12.54 -17.82
N LEU A 340 -25.56 -13.87 -17.92
CA LEU A 340 -24.91 -14.78 -16.95
C LEU A 340 -23.46 -14.36 -16.59
N GLU A 341 -22.85 -13.45 -17.35
CA GLU A 341 -21.46 -12.99 -17.23
C GLU A 341 -21.25 -12.09 -16.00
N ALA A 342 -22.20 -11.20 -15.68
CA ALA A 342 -22.14 -10.38 -14.46
C ALA A 342 -22.16 -11.21 -13.18
N ARG A 343 -22.67 -12.46 -13.25
CA ARG A 343 -22.58 -13.39 -12.13
C ARG A 343 -21.14 -13.91 -11.97
N ASN A 344 -20.40 -14.15 -13.06
CA ASN A 344 -19.09 -14.83 -13.05
C ASN A 344 -17.94 -13.97 -12.51
N GLU A 345 -18.11 -12.65 -12.43
CA GLU A 345 -17.02 -11.70 -12.13
C GLU A 345 -16.82 -11.36 -10.64
N THR A 346 -17.71 -11.80 -9.74
CA THR A 346 -17.65 -11.46 -8.30
C THR A 346 -16.37 -11.92 -7.58
N SER A 347 -15.60 -12.87 -8.15
CA SER A 347 -14.37 -13.38 -7.54
C SER A 347 -13.10 -12.69 -8.04
N LEU A 348 -13.17 -11.87 -9.09
CA LEU A 348 -12.01 -11.29 -9.76
C LEU A 348 -11.86 -9.77 -9.53
N GLU A 349 -12.73 -9.17 -8.73
CA GLU A 349 -12.83 -7.71 -8.52
C GLU A 349 -11.48 -7.07 -8.20
N THR A 350 -10.73 -7.66 -7.27
CA THR A 350 -9.42 -7.15 -6.87
C THR A 350 -8.39 -7.31 -7.99
N GLN A 351 -8.39 -8.44 -8.73
CA GLN A 351 -7.46 -8.64 -9.85
C GLN A 351 -7.74 -7.66 -10.99
N ILE A 352 -9.02 -7.44 -11.31
CA ILE A 352 -9.46 -6.46 -12.31
C ILE A 352 -9.00 -5.07 -11.91
N ALA A 353 -9.16 -4.68 -10.65
CA ALA A 353 -8.69 -3.38 -10.15
C ALA A 353 -7.16 -3.24 -10.29
N PHE A 354 -6.37 -4.25 -9.89
CA PHE A 354 -4.92 -4.21 -10.07
C PHE A 354 -4.54 -4.10 -11.55
N GLN A 355 -5.14 -4.90 -12.43
CA GLN A 355 -4.86 -4.85 -13.87
C GLN A 355 -5.21 -3.47 -14.46
N GLN A 356 -6.39 -2.94 -14.16
CA GLN A 356 -6.82 -1.63 -14.63
C GLN A 356 -5.93 -0.50 -14.10
N VAL A 357 -5.43 -0.60 -12.86
CA VAL A 357 -4.47 0.36 -12.31
C VAL A 357 -3.13 0.31 -13.05
N ARG A 358 -2.65 -0.88 -13.41
CA ARG A 358 -1.43 -1.04 -14.22
C ARG A 358 -1.61 -0.42 -15.61
N GLU A 359 -2.73 -0.72 -16.26
CA GLU A 359 -3.03 -0.29 -17.64
C GLU A 359 -3.30 1.21 -17.74
N LEU A 360 -4.16 1.76 -16.87
CA LEU A 360 -4.56 3.17 -16.94
C LEU A 360 -3.47 4.13 -16.45
N PHE A 361 -2.69 3.73 -15.44
CA PHE A 361 -1.76 4.64 -14.75
C PHE A 361 -0.28 4.26 -14.87
N ASN A 362 0.05 3.23 -15.67
CA ASN A 362 1.41 2.72 -15.84
C ASN A 362 2.09 2.40 -14.50
N VAL A 363 1.33 1.75 -13.62
CA VAL A 363 1.81 1.33 -12.30
C VAL A 363 2.52 -0.01 -12.44
N ASN A 364 3.76 -0.09 -11.93
CA ASN A 364 4.55 -1.31 -11.93
C ASN A 364 4.95 -1.77 -10.52
N HIS A 365 4.77 -0.93 -9.50
CA HIS A 365 5.12 -1.20 -8.12
C HIS A 365 3.92 -0.99 -7.20
N PHE A 366 3.65 -1.95 -6.30
CA PHE A 366 2.47 -1.93 -5.42
C PHE A 366 2.85 -2.00 -3.95
N ILE A 367 2.40 -1.00 -3.18
CA ILE A 367 2.41 -1.02 -1.73
C ILE A 367 1.02 -1.42 -1.26
N VAL A 368 0.87 -2.57 -0.63
CA VAL A 368 -0.45 -3.10 -0.27
C VAL A 368 -0.60 -3.14 1.24
N SER A 369 -1.60 -2.42 1.74
CA SER A 369 -2.03 -2.49 3.14
C SER A 369 -3.11 -3.57 3.27
N GLN A 370 -2.76 -4.69 3.93
CA GLN A 370 -3.64 -5.84 4.11
C GLN A 370 -4.07 -5.96 5.57
N ALA A 371 -5.35 -5.68 5.82
CA ALA A 371 -5.96 -5.83 7.14
C ALA A 371 -7.00 -6.97 7.20
N SER A 372 -7.15 -7.75 6.13
CA SER A 372 -8.21 -8.76 6.08
C SER A 372 -8.02 -9.89 7.09
N PRO A 373 -9.05 -10.24 7.87
CA PRO A 373 -8.96 -11.31 8.87
C PRO A 373 -8.69 -12.68 8.23
N TYR A 374 -9.03 -12.89 6.97
CA TYR A 374 -8.79 -14.16 6.28
C TYR A 374 -7.36 -14.27 5.71
N ILE A 375 -6.76 -13.13 5.36
CA ILE A 375 -5.52 -13.05 4.56
C ILE A 375 -4.33 -12.69 5.45
N ALA A 376 -4.53 -11.72 6.33
CA ALA A 376 -3.48 -11.20 7.19
C ALA A 376 -2.81 -12.29 8.05
N PRO A 377 -3.54 -13.26 8.64
CA PRO A 377 -2.89 -14.36 9.35
C PRO A 377 -2.02 -15.25 8.47
N TRP A 378 -2.44 -15.50 7.22
CA TRP A 378 -1.69 -16.30 6.27
C TRP A 378 -0.40 -15.58 5.85
N LEU A 379 -0.49 -14.32 5.47
CA LEU A 379 0.66 -13.48 5.13
C LEU A 379 1.63 -13.35 6.32
N HIS A 380 1.10 -13.12 7.52
CA HIS A 380 1.91 -13.05 8.73
C HIS A 380 2.60 -14.40 9.03
N PHE A 381 1.90 -15.52 8.82
CA PHE A 381 2.49 -16.86 8.95
C PHE A 381 3.61 -17.10 7.93
N LYS A 382 3.43 -16.66 6.68
CA LYS A 382 4.45 -16.73 5.63
C LYS A 382 5.68 -15.90 5.97
N GLU A 383 5.50 -14.63 6.34
CA GLU A 383 6.58 -13.76 6.81
C GLU A 383 7.32 -14.39 8.01
N THR A 384 6.58 -14.93 8.98
CA THR A 384 7.15 -15.57 10.19
C THR A 384 7.93 -16.85 9.85
N THR A 385 7.42 -17.66 8.93
CA THR A 385 8.02 -18.93 8.51
C THR A 385 9.30 -18.69 7.73
N GLU A 386 9.29 -17.67 6.88
CA GLU A 386 10.47 -17.22 6.14
C GLU A 386 11.59 -16.73 7.07
N GLU A 387 11.25 -16.10 8.21
CA GLU A 387 12.28 -15.76 9.21
C GLU A 387 12.94 -16.99 9.83
N ARG A 388 12.19 -18.09 9.97
CA ARG A 388 12.63 -19.28 10.71
C ARG A 388 13.39 -20.25 9.83
N SER A 389 12.94 -20.45 8.59
CA SER A 389 13.59 -21.38 7.67
C SER A 389 13.27 -21.06 6.20
N PRO A 390 14.28 -20.81 5.35
CA PRO A 390 14.07 -20.56 3.93
C PRO A 390 13.56 -21.81 3.18
N LEU A 391 13.88 -23.02 3.66
CA LEU A 391 13.40 -24.26 3.05
C LEU A 391 11.89 -24.47 3.27
N ILE A 392 11.40 -24.18 4.48
CA ILE A 392 9.98 -24.27 4.79
C ILE A 392 9.21 -23.18 4.04
N SER A 393 9.76 -21.96 3.92
CA SER A 393 9.17 -20.89 3.11
C SER A 393 8.92 -21.34 1.66
N LYS A 394 9.90 -21.99 1.02
CA LYS A 394 9.73 -22.54 -0.34
C LYS A 394 8.59 -23.56 -0.43
N LEU A 395 8.44 -24.43 0.58
CA LEU A 395 7.33 -25.40 0.62
C LEU A 395 5.97 -24.72 0.82
N VAL A 396 5.91 -23.72 1.70
CA VAL A 396 4.70 -22.91 1.92
C VAL A 396 4.31 -22.17 0.63
N ASN A 397 5.26 -21.57 -0.07
CA ASN A 397 5.03 -20.91 -1.35
C ASN A 397 4.57 -21.89 -2.44
N MET A 398 5.15 -23.10 -2.49
CA MET A 398 4.71 -24.14 -3.41
C MET A 398 3.28 -24.58 -3.12
N MET A 399 2.94 -24.80 -1.85
CA MET A 399 1.57 -25.13 -1.43
C MET A 399 0.58 -24.01 -1.77
N GLU A 400 0.99 -22.76 -1.55
CA GLU A 400 0.20 -21.59 -1.89
C GLU A 400 -0.08 -21.49 -3.39
N MET A 401 0.94 -21.70 -4.23
CA MET A 401 0.79 -21.74 -5.68
C MET A 401 -0.17 -22.85 -6.11
N GLU A 402 -0.05 -24.05 -5.54
CA GLU A 402 -0.95 -25.16 -5.84
C GLU A 402 -2.39 -24.83 -5.44
N VAL A 403 -2.61 -24.28 -4.23
CA VAL A 403 -3.95 -23.89 -3.77
C VAL A 403 -4.55 -22.83 -4.69
N ARG A 404 -3.78 -21.79 -5.05
CA ARG A 404 -4.24 -20.77 -6.00
C ARG A 404 -4.59 -21.37 -7.36
N HIS A 405 -3.72 -22.24 -7.87
CA HIS A 405 -3.94 -22.90 -9.15
C HIS A 405 -5.22 -23.75 -9.13
N ARG A 406 -5.45 -24.53 -8.08
CA ARG A 406 -6.68 -25.31 -7.91
C ARG A 406 -7.91 -24.44 -7.78
N CYS A 407 -7.82 -23.32 -7.05
CA CYS A 407 -8.92 -22.39 -6.93
C CYS A 407 -9.26 -21.70 -8.26
N ALA A 408 -8.24 -21.35 -9.07
CA ALA A 408 -8.45 -20.85 -10.42
C ALA A 408 -9.14 -21.90 -11.30
N GLN A 409 -8.68 -23.16 -11.28
CA GLN A 409 -9.34 -24.25 -12.02
C GLN A 409 -10.81 -24.44 -11.60
N VAL A 410 -11.10 -24.38 -10.29
CA VAL A 410 -12.48 -24.50 -9.77
C VAL A 410 -13.36 -23.35 -10.24
N LEU A 411 -12.80 -22.14 -10.31
CA LEU A 411 -13.48 -20.96 -10.87
C LEU A 411 -13.74 -21.11 -12.38
N ASP A 412 -12.75 -21.58 -13.14
CA ASP A 412 -12.88 -21.82 -14.59
C ASP A 412 -13.90 -22.92 -14.90
N MET A 413 -14.03 -23.93 -14.02
CA MET A 413 -15.05 -24.97 -14.09
C MET A 413 -16.46 -24.47 -13.69
N GLY A 414 -16.60 -23.22 -13.26
CA GLY A 414 -17.88 -22.62 -12.87
C GLY A 414 -18.42 -23.09 -11.51
N ILE A 415 -17.64 -23.86 -10.73
CA ILE A 415 -18.05 -24.36 -9.42
C ILE A 415 -17.77 -23.30 -8.35
N ARG A 416 -18.82 -22.65 -7.84
CA ARG A 416 -18.69 -21.64 -6.79
C ARG A 416 -18.88 -22.23 -5.40
N LEU A 417 -17.78 -22.56 -4.72
CA LEU A 417 -17.82 -22.66 -3.26
C LEU A 417 -18.03 -21.25 -2.69
N ARG A 418 -19.23 -20.99 -2.17
CA ARG A 418 -19.61 -19.71 -1.55
C ARG A 418 -18.50 -19.22 -0.59
N GLY A 419 -17.96 -18.03 -0.86
CA GLY A 419 -17.01 -17.30 0.00
C GLY A 419 -15.53 -17.72 -0.09
N LEU A 420 -15.22 -18.98 -0.42
CA LEU A 420 -13.81 -19.44 -0.49
C LEU A 420 -13.14 -19.04 -1.80
N THR A 421 -13.87 -19.06 -2.92
CA THR A 421 -13.30 -18.75 -4.23
C THR A 421 -12.95 -17.27 -4.41
N SER A 422 -13.74 -16.36 -3.83
CA SER A 422 -13.49 -14.91 -3.82
C SER A 422 -12.30 -14.52 -2.95
N VAL A 423 -12.05 -15.28 -1.89
CA VAL A 423 -10.86 -15.16 -1.05
C VAL A 423 -9.68 -15.64 -1.92
N CYS A 424 -9.64 -16.90 -2.35
CA CYS A 424 -8.53 -17.48 -3.13
C CYS A 424 -8.09 -16.74 -4.40
N ALA A 425 -9.01 -16.05 -5.09
CA ALA A 425 -8.71 -15.31 -6.31
C ALA A 425 -8.17 -13.89 -6.09
N GLN A 426 -8.18 -13.33 -4.87
CA GLN A 426 -7.61 -12.00 -4.65
C GLN A 426 -6.09 -12.00 -4.90
N MET A 427 -5.56 -10.97 -5.58
CA MET A 427 -4.12 -10.70 -5.56
C MET A 427 -3.76 -10.26 -4.14
N TRP A 428 -3.06 -11.15 -3.43
CA TRP A 428 -2.80 -11.07 -2.00
C TRP A 428 -1.57 -10.24 -1.63
N GLU A 429 -0.67 -10.05 -2.59
CA GLU A 429 0.69 -9.58 -2.38
C GLU A 429 1.03 -8.53 -3.45
N GLY A 430 1.49 -7.36 -3.01
CA GLY A 430 2.28 -6.46 -3.83
C GLY A 430 3.78 -6.61 -3.51
N ASP A 431 4.59 -5.72 -4.06
CA ASP A 431 6.02 -5.67 -3.83
C ASP A 431 6.35 -5.35 -2.36
N ILE A 432 5.56 -4.47 -1.73
CA ILE A 432 5.68 -4.13 -0.31
C ILE A 432 4.33 -4.38 0.38
N ASN A 433 4.30 -5.37 1.27
CA ASN A 433 3.10 -5.72 2.02
C ASN A 433 3.18 -5.18 3.46
N ILE A 434 2.21 -4.34 3.83
CA ILE A 434 2.01 -3.85 5.20
C ILE A 434 0.83 -4.63 5.79
N VAL A 435 1.14 -5.67 6.55
CA VAL A 435 0.17 -6.66 7.01
C VAL A 435 -0.14 -6.44 8.49
N LEU A 436 -1.42 -6.57 8.86
CA LEU A 436 -1.83 -6.60 10.26
C LEU A 436 -1.24 -7.85 10.96
N PRO A 437 -0.49 -7.70 12.08
CA PRO A 437 0.17 -8.82 12.75
C PRO A 437 -0.83 -9.56 13.65
N ILE A 438 -1.77 -10.26 13.02
CA ILE A 438 -2.83 -11.01 13.71
C ILE A 438 -2.66 -12.51 13.47
N THR A 439 -2.83 -13.29 14.53
CA THR A 439 -2.79 -14.75 14.46
C THR A 439 -4.16 -15.34 14.14
N PHE A 440 -4.23 -16.51 13.50
CA PHE A 440 -5.49 -17.23 13.21
C PHE A 440 -6.37 -17.44 14.45
N SER A 441 -5.78 -17.66 15.63
CA SER A 441 -6.52 -17.79 16.90
C SER A 441 -7.17 -16.48 17.34
N GLN A 442 -6.50 -15.35 17.12
CA GLN A 442 -7.01 -14.02 17.44
C GLN A 442 -8.11 -13.61 16.46
N VAL A 443 -7.98 -13.96 15.18
CA VAL A 443 -9.05 -13.79 14.20
C VAL A 443 -10.27 -14.59 14.59
N LYS A 444 -10.11 -15.87 14.99
CA LYS A 444 -11.25 -16.68 15.43
C LYS A 444 -11.96 -16.04 16.62
N LEU A 445 -11.21 -15.52 17.59
CA LEU A 445 -11.77 -14.81 18.74
C LEU A 445 -12.49 -13.51 18.34
N GLN A 446 -11.92 -12.72 17.42
CA GLN A 446 -12.53 -11.48 16.92
C GLN A 446 -13.79 -11.75 16.10
N LEU A 447 -13.78 -12.76 15.23
CA LEU A 447 -14.96 -13.15 14.44
C LEU A 447 -16.11 -13.71 15.30
N HIS A 448 -15.80 -14.25 16.49
CA HIS A 448 -16.82 -14.71 17.44
C HIS A 448 -17.31 -13.60 18.37
N LYS A 449 -16.63 -12.45 18.43
CA LYS A 449 -17.13 -11.25 19.11
C LYS A 449 -18.11 -10.55 18.17
N ASN A 450 -19.40 -10.65 18.48
CA ASN A 450 -20.45 -9.89 17.79
C ASN A 450 -20.55 -8.43 18.28
N ASP A 451 -19.74 -8.04 19.26
CA ASP A 451 -19.75 -6.69 19.82
C ASP A 451 -19.06 -5.68 18.90
N ASP A 452 -19.49 -4.43 18.99
CA ASP A 452 -18.79 -3.31 18.35
C ASP A 452 -17.32 -3.25 18.81
N PRO A 453 -16.39 -2.89 17.90
CA PRO A 453 -14.98 -2.79 18.27
C PRO A 453 -14.78 -1.76 19.39
N SER A 454 -14.22 -2.21 20.50
CA SER A 454 -13.89 -1.32 21.64
C SER A 454 -12.86 -0.26 21.21
N PRO A 455 -12.94 0.98 21.74
CA PRO A 455 -11.94 2.03 21.49
C PRO A 455 -10.48 1.56 21.73
N ASP A 456 -10.27 0.68 22.72
CA ASP A 456 -8.95 0.11 22.97
C ASP A 456 -8.47 -0.83 21.87
N ASP A 457 -9.37 -1.59 21.25
CA ASP A 457 -9.04 -2.48 20.14
C ASP A 457 -8.74 -1.67 18.87
N LEU A 458 -9.46 -0.57 18.64
CA LEU A 458 -9.16 0.40 17.59
C LEU A 458 -7.78 1.04 17.77
N ARG A 459 -7.43 1.41 19.02
CA ARG A 459 -6.11 1.97 19.36
C ARG A 459 -4.98 0.97 19.16
N LYS A 460 -5.17 -0.30 19.57
CA LYS A 460 -4.20 -1.37 19.32
C LYS A 460 -3.96 -1.58 17.82
N ALA A 461 -5.02 -1.57 17.02
CA ALA A 461 -4.93 -1.68 15.57
C ALA A 461 -4.18 -0.52 14.92
N ALA A 462 -4.46 0.72 15.35
CA ALA A 462 -3.74 1.90 14.89
C ALA A 462 -2.24 1.81 15.25
N MET A 463 -1.91 1.39 16.46
CA MET A 463 -0.51 1.20 16.86
C MET A 463 0.18 0.08 16.05
N ALA A 464 -0.54 -1.00 15.76
CA ALA A 464 -0.02 -2.06 14.91
C ALA A 464 0.28 -1.57 13.48
N GLY A 465 -0.60 -0.75 12.89
CA GLY A 465 -0.37 -0.19 11.56
C GLY A 465 0.82 0.75 11.47
N ARG A 466 1.04 1.58 12.50
CA ARG A 466 2.28 2.39 12.61
C ARG A 466 3.53 1.51 12.63
N ARG A 467 3.58 0.52 13.52
CA ARG A 467 4.74 -0.38 13.68
C ARG A 467 5.05 -1.18 12.42
N CYS A 468 4.02 -1.70 11.74
CA CYS A 468 4.19 -2.43 10.49
C CYS A 468 4.70 -1.51 9.37
N THR A 469 4.24 -0.25 9.34
CA THR A 469 4.71 0.73 8.36
C THR A 469 6.16 1.12 8.62
N TRP A 470 6.54 1.38 9.89
CA TRP A 470 7.93 1.67 10.28
C TRP A 470 8.91 0.60 9.81
N ALA A 471 8.52 -0.68 9.92
CA ALA A 471 9.32 -1.82 9.46
C ALA A 471 9.58 -1.84 7.94
N LYS A 472 8.77 -1.12 7.15
CA LYS A 472 8.85 -1.09 5.69
C LYS A 472 9.30 0.28 5.15
N LEU A 473 9.48 1.31 5.99
CA LEU A 473 9.87 2.66 5.55
C LEU A 473 11.15 2.67 4.71
N SER A 474 12.18 1.94 5.14
CA SER A 474 13.44 1.83 4.40
C SER A 474 13.23 1.24 3.00
N ALA A 475 12.37 0.22 2.85
CA ALA A 475 12.05 -0.37 1.54
C ALA A 475 11.25 0.59 0.65
N ILE A 476 10.27 1.30 1.23
CA ILE A 476 9.45 2.28 0.51
C ILE A 476 10.33 3.44 0.02
N GLN A 477 11.22 3.94 0.88
CA GLN A 477 12.15 5.00 0.52
C GLN A 477 13.08 4.56 -0.62
N ALA A 478 13.69 3.38 -0.53
CA ALA A 478 14.56 2.87 -1.59
C ALA A 478 13.82 2.72 -2.94
N SER A 479 12.55 2.32 -2.91
CA SER A 479 11.77 2.05 -4.12
C SER A 479 11.12 3.29 -4.73
N CYS A 480 10.75 4.29 -3.92
CA CYS A 480 9.92 5.42 -4.37
C CYS A 480 10.65 6.76 -4.44
N SER A 481 11.82 6.93 -3.80
CA SER A 481 12.48 8.24 -3.73
C SER A 481 12.83 8.85 -5.09
N ILE A 482 13.22 8.04 -6.08
CA ILE A 482 13.52 8.55 -7.43
C ILE A 482 12.22 9.00 -8.13
N GLU A 483 11.15 8.22 -8.00
CA GLU A 483 9.83 8.54 -8.57
C GLU A 483 9.28 9.84 -7.99
N PHE A 484 9.35 10.03 -6.66
CA PHE A 484 8.83 11.24 -6.02
C PHE A 484 9.57 12.50 -6.45
N LYS A 485 10.90 12.42 -6.64
CA LYS A 485 11.68 13.54 -7.20
C LYS A 485 11.27 13.87 -8.64
N LEU A 486 11.02 12.86 -9.47
CA LEU A 486 10.52 13.07 -10.83
C LEU A 486 9.14 13.73 -10.82
N ASP A 487 8.21 13.24 -10.01
CA ASP A 487 6.86 13.82 -9.88
C ASP A 487 6.92 15.28 -9.36
N GLU A 488 7.83 15.59 -8.42
CA GLU A 488 8.06 16.95 -7.93
C GLU A 488 8.52 17.90 -9.06
N TYR A 489 9.54 17.51 -9.82
CA TYR A 489 10.04 18.34 -10.93
C TYR A 489 9.02 18.48 -12.07
N ILE A 490 8.26 17.44 -12.39
CA ILE A 490 7.20 17.51 -13.41
C ILE A 490 6.13 18.52 -12.98
N ASN A 491 5.66 18.45 -11.74
CA ASN A 491 4.65 19.38 -11.21
C ASN A 491 5.15 20.82 -11.22
N GLU A 492 6.41 21.06 -10.89
CA GLU A 492 7.00 22.39 -10.88
C GLU A 492 7.22 22.94 -12.30
N LEU A 493 7.67 22.11 -13.25
CA LEU A 493 7.78 22.49 -14.66
C LEU A 493 6.42 22.82 -15.26
N GLN A 494 5.38 22.03 -14.96
CA GLN A 494 3.99 22.31 -15.39
C GLN A 494 3.46 23.63 -14.82
N ARG A 495 3.84 24.01 -13.60
CA ARG A 495 3.49 25.31 -13.03
C ARG A 495 4.21 26.47 -13.70
N ARG A 496 5.42 26.27 -14.20
CA ARG A 496 6.19 27.30 -14.94
C ARG A 496 5.72 27.48 -16.38
N GLU A 497 5.10 26.45 -16.96
CA GLU A 497 4.51 26.49 -18.30
C GLU A 497 3.18 27.27 -18.32
N ARG A 498 2.38 27.14 -17.26
CA ARG A 498 1.10 27.83 -17.06
C ARG A 498 1.32 29.28 -16.65
#